data_AF-A0A0T6ZSW6-F1
#
_entry.id   AF-A0A0T6ZSW6-F1
#
_cell.length_a   1.000
_cell.length_b   1.000
_cell.length_c   1.000
_cell.angle_alpha   90.00
_cell.angle_beta   90.00
_cell.angle_gamma   90.00
#
_symmetry.space_group_name_H-M   'P 1'
#
loop_
_entity.id
_entity.type
_entity.pdbx_description
1 polymer ?
#
loop_
_entity_poly.entity_id
_entity_poly.type
_entity_poly.pdbx_seq_one_letter_code
_entity_poly.pdbx_strand_id
1 'polypeptide(L)'
;MITMSQKELHRLELIQRIRGRSLTVVEAAELLRLSRSQVHRLLQAYDLAGADGLVSKKRGRPSNRRHSEDFRNLVLDLVREHYVDFGPTLAAEKLLERHRIAVSKETLRQWMMEAGLWVSRRERKKR
;
A
#
# COMPACT_ATOMS: atom_id res chain seq x y z
N MET A 1 0.58 11.80 14.76
CA MET A 1 -0.65 11.04 15.07
C MET A 1 -0.45 9.61 14.58
N ILE A 2 -0.59 8.61 15.46
CA ILE A 2 -0.41 7.20 15.09
C ILE A 2 -1.75 6.69 14.56
N THR A 3 -1.83 6.39 13.27
CA THR A 3 -3.05 5.78 12.69
C THR A 3 -2.95 4.26 12.78
N MET A 4 -3.68 3.67 13.72
CA MET A 4 -3.77 2.22 13.90
C MET A 4 -5.03 1.68 13.21
N SER A 5 -4.91 0.50 12.62
CA SER A 5 -6.07 -0.30 12.20
C SER A 5 -6.74 -0.94 13.42
N GLN A 6 -8.00 -1.35 13.27
CA GLN A 6 -8.74 -2.06 14.33
C GLN A 6 -7.98 -3.30 14.84
N LYS A 7 -7.29 -4.00 13.95
CA LYS A 7 -6.47 -5.16 14.30
C LYS A 7 -5.25 -4.77 15.16
N GLU A 8 -4.62 -3.64 14.86
CA GLU A 8 -3.47 -3.15 15.64
C GLU A 8 -3.92 -2.62 17.01
N LEU A 9 -5.09 -1.98 17.09
CA LEU A 9 -5.70 -1.56 18.36
C LEU A 9 -6.05 -2.76 19.25
N HIS A 10 -6.68 -3.79 18.70
CA HIS A 10 -6.99 -5.01 19.45
C HIS A 10 -5.71 -5.70 19.97
N ARG A 11 -4.63 -5.70 19.19
CA ARG A 11 -3.32 -6.19 19.67
C ARG A 11 -2.79 -5.35 20.81
N LEU A 12 -2.87 -4.02 20.72
CA LEU A 12 -2.43 -3.12 21.77
C LEU A 12 -3.15 -3.41 23.09
N GLU A 13 -4.47 -3.55 23.04
CA GLU A 13 -5.29 -3.88 24.21
C GLU A 13 -4.82 -5.17 24.90
N LEU A 14 -4.71 -6.26 24.14
CA LEU A 14 -4.33 -7.56 24.71
C LEU A 14 -2.88 -7.56 25.22
N ILE A 15 -1.97 -6.86 24.54
CA ILE A 15 -0.58 -6.70 24.99
C ILE A 15 -0.52 -5.92 26.31
N GLN A 16 -1.30 -4.85 26.46
CA GLN A 16 -1.41 -4.10 27.71
C GLN A 16 -1.97 -4.97 28.85
N ARG A 17 -2.96 -5.83 28.58
CA ARG A 17 -3.49 -6.78 29.56
C ARG A 17 -2.47 -7.83 29.99
N ILE A 18 -1.66 -8.35 29.07
CA ILE A 18 -0.53 -9.25 29.42
C ILE A 18 0.46 -8.53 30.34
N ARG A 19 0.82 -7.29 30.01
CA ARG A 19 1.73 -6.48 30.85
C ARG A 19 1.13 -6.15 32.22
N GLY A 20 -0.18 -5.94 32.28
CA GLY A 20 -0.95 -5.81 33.52
C GLY A 20 -1.20 -7.12 34.27
N ARG A 21 -0.63 -8.25 33.81
CA ARG A 21 -0.79 -9.60 34.39
C ARG A 21 -2.24 -10.07 34.51
N SER A 22 -3.15 -9.51 33.71
CA SER A 22 -4.58 -9.87 33.66
C SER A 22 -4.94 -10.75 32.47
N LEU A 23 -3.96 -11.14 31.65
CA LEU A 23 -4.11 -12.04 30.53
C LEU A 23 -2.80 -12.80 30.31
N THR A 24 -2.87 -14.11 30.07
CA THR A 24 -1.69 -14.90 29.74
C THR A 24 -1.36 -14.81 28.24
N VAL A 25 -0.11 -15.14 27.89
CA VAL A 25 0.31 -15.21 26.48
C VAL A 25 -0.47 -16.28 25.71
N VAL A 26 -0.89 -17.36 26.38
CA VAL A 26 -1.64 -18.46 25.76
C VAL A 26 -3.06 -18.00 25.39
N GLU A 27 -3.77 -17.38 26.33
CA GLU A 27 -5.11 -16.83 26.07
C GLU A 27 -5.08 -15.75 24.99
N ALA A 28 -4.08 -14.86 25.02
CA ALA A 28 -3.92 -13.84 24.00
C ALA A 28 -3.63 -14.44 22.60
N ALA A 29 -2.89 -15.55 22.54
CA ALA A 29 -2.62 -16.26 21.29
C ALA A 29 -3.92 -16.81 20.68
N GLU A 30 -4.80 -17.38 21.51
CA GLU A 30 -6.12 -17.87 21.09
C GLU A 30 -7.02 -16.72 20.61
N LEU A 31 -7.14 -15.63 21.39
CA LEU A 31 -7.93 -14.45 21.05
C LEU A 31 -7.46 -13.79 19.74
N LEU A 32 -6.15 -13.73 19.52
CA LEU A 32 -5.57 -13.15 18.31
C LEU A 32 -5.52 -14.12 17.12
N ARG A 33 -5.78 -15.42 17.35
CA ARG A 33 -5.53 -16.52 16.40
C ARG A 33 -4.09 -16.48 15.85
N LEU A 34 -3.14 -16.31 16.77
CA LEU A 34 -1.70 -16.26 16.50
C LEU A 34 -0.99 -17.38 17.26
N SER A 35 0.21 -17.75 16.82
CA SER A 35 1.06 -18.61 17.61
C SER A 35 1.67 -17.86 18.79
N ARG A 36 2.03 -18.58 19.86
CA ARG A 36 2.72 -18.00 21.03
C ARG A 36 3.96 -17.19 20.61
N SER A 37 4.75 -17.68 19.67
CA SER A 37 5.93 -16.98 19.15
C SER A 37 5.59 -15.68 18.40
N GLN A 38 4.41 -15.60 17.77
CA GLN A 38 3.94 -14.34 17.19
C GLN A 38 3.53 -13.35 18.28
N VAL A 39 2.88 -13.80 19.34
CA VAL A 39 2.53 -12.95 20.49
C VAL A 39 3.78 -12.43 21.21
N HIS A 40 4.79 -13.28 21.43
CA HIS A 40 6.08 -12.85 21.98
C HIS A 40 6.78 -11.80 21.12
N ARG A 41 6.72 -11.93 19.79
CA ARG A 41 7.25 -10.90 18.88
C ARG A 41 6.51 -9.56 19.01
N LEU A 42 5.19 -9.59 19.23
CA LEU A 42 4.42 -8.38 19.50
C LEU A 42 4.81 -7.76 20.85
N LEU A 43 5.01 -8.58 21.89
CA LEU A 43 5.48 -8.13 23.20
C LEU A 43 6.85 -7.46 23.11
N GLN A 44 7.81 -8.08 22.40
CA GLN A 44 9.14 -7.50 22.19
C GLN A 44 9.08 -6.18 21.41
N ALA A 45 8.25 -6.10 20.37
CA ALA A 45 8.08 -4.88 19.61
C ALA A 45 7.45 -3.76 20.45
N TYR A 46 6.49 -4.11 21.31
CA TYR A 46 5.88 -3.18 22.26
C TYR A 46 6.86 -2.71 23.33
N ASP A 47 7.72 -3.59 23.85
CA ASP A 47 8.72 -3.19 24.85
C ASP A 47 9.75 -2.23 24.28
N LEU A 48 10.10 -2.40 22.99
CA LEU A 48 11.08 -1.57 22.33
C LEU A 48 10.52 -0.20 21.92
N ALA A 49 9.27 -0.14 21.46
CA ALA A 49 8.72 1.04 20.77
C ALA A 49 7.29 1.41 21.20
N GLY A 50 6.78 0.83 22.30
CA GLY A 50 5.41 1.05 22.76
C GLY A 50 4.36 0.68 21.70
N ALA A 51 3.29 1.48 21.62
CA ALA A 51 2.22 1.27 20.64
C ALA A 51 2.72 1.33 19.19
N ASP A 52 3.76 2.12 18.89
CA ASP A 52 4.35 2.23 17.56
C ASP A 52 4.96 0.91 17.08
N GLY A 53 5.48 0.10 18.01
CA GLY A 53 6.02 -1.23 17.70
C GLY A 53 4.97 -2.20 17.12
N LEU A 54 3.69 -1.95 17.37
CA LEU A 54 2.58 -2.77 16.89
C LEU A 54 2.03 -2.33 15.53
N VAL A 55 2.41 -1.13 15.07
CA VAL A 55 2.00 -0.59 13.77
C VAL A 55 2.75 -1.30 12.65
N SER A 56 2.04 -1.60 11.57
CA SER A 56 2.63 -2.17 10.36
C SER A 56 3.75 -1.28 9.84
N LYS A 57 4.97 -1.81 9.79
CA LYS A 57 6.15 -1.14 9.21
C LYS A 57 6.03 -0.85 7.71
N LYS A 58 5.01 -1.39 7.05
CA LYS A 58 4.67 -1.07 5.64
C LYS A 58 3.78 0.17 5.51
N ARG A 59 3.14 0.61 6.60
CA ARG A 59 2.28 1.80 6.60
C ARG A 59 3.11 3.02 6.23
N GLY A 60 2.62 3.81 5.28
CA GLY A 60 3.33 5.00 4.78
C GLY A 60 4.53 4.69 3.88
N ARG A 61 4.88 3.41 3.64
CA ARG A 61 5.97 3.05 2.73
C ARG A 61 5.41 2.64 1.36
N PRO A 62 6.03 3.11 0.25
CA PRO A 62 5.68 2.62 -1.08
C PRO A 62 5.97 1.11 -1.19
N SER A 63 5.23 0.44 -2.07
CA SER A 63 5.44 -0.98 -2.35
C SER A 63 6.84 -1.22 -2.91
N ASN A 64 7.54 -2.25 -2.43
CA ASN A 64 8.83 -2.69 -3.01
C ASN A 64 8.73 -3.14 -4.47
N ARG A 65 7.50 -3.37 -4.99
CA ARG A 65 7.23 -3.72 -6.39
C ARG A 65 6.86 -2.52 -7.25
N ARG A 66 6.84 -1.30 -6.68
CA ARG A 66 6.54 -0.08 -7.43
C ARG A 66 7.67 0.17 -8.44
N HIS A 67 7.31 0.62 -9.64
CA HIS A 67 8.30 1.17 -10.56
C HIS A 67 8.99 2.40 -9.94
N SER A 68 10.22 2.68 -10.37
CA SER A 68 10.91 3.92 -9.96
C SER A 68 10.14 5.15 -10.44
N GLU A 69 10.34 6.27 -9.75
CA GLU A 69 9.72 7.53 -10.13
C GLU A 69 10.23 8.00 -11.49
N ASP A 70 11.53 7.81 -11.75
CA ASP A 70 12.13 8.13 -13.06
C ASP A 70 11.47 7.36 -14.19
N PHE A 71 11.23 6.05 -14.01
CA PHE A 71 10.56 5.24 -15.03
C PHE A 71 9.11 5.67 -15.23
N ARG A 72 8.38 5.96 -14.14
CA ARG A 72 7.02 6.49 -14.22
C ARG A 72 7.00 7.83 -14.98
N ASN A 73 7.91 8.73 -14.67
CA ASN A 73 7.97 10.06 -15.28
C ASN A 73 8.29 9.96 -16.78
N LEU A 74 9.30 9.14 -17.15
CA LEU A 74 9.61 8.84 -18.54
C LEU A 74 8.38 8.35 -19.32
N VAL A 75 7.62 7.41 -18.75
CA VAL A 75 6.40 6.89 -19.39
C VAL A 75 5.33 7.98 -19.55
N LEU A 76 5.13 8.81 -18.52
CA LEU A 76 4.16 9.89 -18.57
C LEU A 76 4.56 10.98 -19.58
N ASP A 77 5.84 11.30 -19.69
CA ASP A 77 6.36 12.27 -20.67
C ASP A 77 6.09 11.79 -22.10
N LEU A 78 6.39 10.52 -22.41
CA LEU A 78 6.07 9.93 -23.70
C LEU A 78 4.57 9.94 -24.01
N VAL A 79 3.73 9.69 -23.00
CA VAL A 79 2.28 9.76 -23.17
C VAL A 79 1.82 11.20 -23.46
N ARG A 80 2.37 12.20 -22.76
CA ARG A 80 2.05 13.61 -23.01
C ARG A 80 2.50 14.06 -24.40
N GLU A 81 3.68 13.64 -24.83
CA GLU A 81 4.29 14.07 -26.08
C GLU A 81 3.66 13.41 -27.31
N HIS A 82 3.32 12.12 -27.22
CA HIS A 82 2.94 11.33 -28.39
C HIS A 82 1.52 10.76 -28.35
N TYR A 83 0.89 10.66 -27.18
CA TYR A 83 -0.32 9.85 -26.98
C TYR A 83 -1.40 10.57 -26.13
N VAL A 84 -1.47 11.90 -26.19
CA VAL A 84 -2.37 12.72 -25.36
C VAL A 84 -3.85 12.35 -25.52
N ASP A 85 -4.27 11.99 -26.74
CA ASP A 85 -5.66 11.63 -27.04
C ASP A 85 -5.98 10.15 -26.77
N PHE A 86 -4.99 9.36 -26.36
CA PHE A 86 -5.14 7.91 -26.27
C PHE A 86 -5.66 7.49 -24.90
N GLY A 87 -6.52 6.47 -24.91
CA GLY A 87 -6.88 5.77 -23.68
C GLY A 87 -5.73 4.92 -23.14
N PRO A 88 -5.73 4.57 -21.85
CA PRO A 88 -4.66 3.78 -21.22
C PRO A 88 -4.37 2.43 -21.89
N THR A 89 -5.36 1.81 -22.54
CA THR A 89 -5.14 0.58 -23.30
C THR A 89 -4.26 0.84 -24.53
N LEU A 90 -4.67 1.77 -25.39
CA LEU A 90 -3.98 2.05 -26.65
C LEU A 90 -2.61 2.70 -26.41
N ALA A 91 -2.49 3.55 -25.38
CA ALA A 91 -1.22 4.09 -24.96
C ALA A 91 -0.24 2.99 -24.52
N ALA A 92 -0.71 1.99 -23.76
CA ALA A 92 0.14 0.86 -23.35
C ALA A 92 0.62 0.03 -24.55
N GLU A 93 -0.25 -0.21 -25.54
CA GLU A 93 0.11 -0.89 -26.78
C GLU A 93 1.19 -0.11 -27.55
N LYS A 94 1.04 1.21 -27.70
CA LYS A 94 2.05 2.03 -28.41
C LYS A 94 3.36 2.20 -27.66
N LEU A 95 3.33 2.26 -26.34
CA LEU A 95 4.54 2.24 -25.51
C LEU A 95 5.33 0.95 -25.74
N LEU A 96 4.66 -0.20 -25.82
CA LEU A 96 5.31 -1.47 -26.08
C LEU A 96 5.84 -1.57 -27.52
N GLU A 97 5.01 -1.21 -28.51
CA GLU A 97 5.35 -1.30 -29.93
C GLU A 97 6.50 -0.37 -30.34
N ARG A 98 6.41 0.92 -29.96
CA ARG A 98 7.28 1.98 -30.48
C ARG A 98 8.45 2.32 -29.55
N HIS A 99 8.28 2.13 -28.25
CA HIS A 99 9.29 2.49 -27.24
C HIS A 99 9.85 1.27 -26.49
N ARG A 100 9.37 0.06 -26.79
CA ARG A 100 9.74 -1.20 -26.09
C ARG A 100 9.53 -1.14 -24.58
N ILE A 101 8.59 -0.31 -24.14
CA ILE A 101 8.27 -0.14 -22.72
C ILE A 101 7.02 -0.98 -22.40
N ALA A 102 7.23 -2.03 -21.60
CA ALA A 102 6.14 -2.86 -21.10
C ALA A 102 5.61 -2.32 -19.77
N VAL A 103 4.41 -1.75 -19.79
CA VAL A 103 3.66 -1.34 -18.59
C VAL A 103 2.26 -1.92 -18.66
N SER A 104 1.78 -2.51 -17.56
CA SER A 104 0.42 -3.04 -17.55
C SER A 104 -0.59 -1.91 -17.71
N LYS A 105 -1.67 -2.17 -18.46
CA LYS A 105 -2.76 -1.21 -18.66
C LYS A 105 -3.25 -0.57 -17.36
N GLU A 106 -3.41 -1.36 -16.30
CA GLU A 106 -3.91 -0.84 -15.01
C GLU A 106 -2.91 0.11 -14.35
N THR A 107 -1.60 -0.19 -14.42
CA THR A 107 -0.55 0.71 -13.91
C THR A 107 -0.54 2.03 -14.69
N LEU A 108 -0.56 1.95 -16.02
CA LEU A 108 -0.57 3.13 -16.87
C LEU A 108 -1.83 3.99 -16.64
N ARG A 109 -2.99 3.35 -16.49
CA ARG A 109 -4.25 4.02 -16.16
C ARG A 109 -4.14 4.82 -14.85
N GLN A 110 -3.61 4.22 -13.79
CA GLN A 110 -3.43 4.91 -12.50
C GLN A 110 -2.50 6.12 -12.66
N TRP A 111 -1.38 5.96 -13.35
CA TRP A 111 -0.45 7.07 -13.59
C TRP A 111 -1.08 8.19 -14.42
N MET A 112 -1.82 7.86 -15.48
CA MET A 112 -2.50 8.85 -16.31
C MET A 112 -3.61 9.59 -15.54
N MET A 113 -4.34 8.92 -14.66
CA MET A 113 -5.33 9.57 -13.80
C MET A 113 -4.68 10.50 -12.77
N GLU A 114 -3.65 10.03 -12.07
CA GLU A 114 -2.90 10.84 -11.11
C GLU A 114 -2.24 12.07 -11.77
N ALA A 115 -1.79 11.93 -13.02
CA ALA A 115 -1.20 13.02 -13.79
C ALA A 115 -2.24 13.91 -14.51
N GLY A 116 -3.54 13.64 -14.36
CA GLY A 116 -4.61 14.40 -15.01
C GLY A 116 -4.71 14.21 -16.53
N LEU A 117 -3.95 13.27 -17.11
CA LEU A 117 -3.94 12.96 -18.55
C LEU A 117 -5.14 12.11 -18.97
N TRP A 118 -5.78 11.45 -18.02
CA TRP A 118 -6.95 10.63 -18.28
C TRP A 118 -8.00 10.76 -17.20
N VAL A 119 -9.26 10.89 -17.63
CA VAL A 119 -10.42 10.97 -16.73
C VAL A 119 -11.34 9.81 -17.07
N SER A 120 -11.89 9.15 -16.05
CA SER A 120 -12.76 7.99 -16.29
C SER A 120 -14.00 8.38 -17.08
N ARG A 121 -14.55 7.45 -17.86
CA ARG A 121 -15.79 7.67 -18.64
C ARG A 121 -16.96 8.15 -17.76
N ARG A 122 -17.01 7.67 -16.51
CA ARG A 122 -18.04 8.05 -15.53
C ARG A 122 -17.91 9.50 -15.08
N GLU A 123 -16.68 9.99 -14.93
CA GLU A 123 -16.40 11.38 -14.53
C GLU A 123 -16.56 12.35 -15.69
N ARG A 124 -16.22 11.95 -16.93
CA ARG A 124 -16.50 12.75 -18.13
C ARG A 124 -17.99 13.01 -18.33
N LYS A 125 -18.86 12.07 -17.95
CA LYS A 125 -20.33 12.22 -18.04
C LYS A 125 -20.91 13.17 -16.97
N LYS A 126 -20.13 13.54 -15.95
CA LYS A 126 -20.55 14.49 -14.90
C LYS A 126 -20.13 15.93 -15.19
N ARG A 127 -19.26 16.16 -16.17
CA ARG A 127 -18.96 17.47 -16.72
C ARG A 127 -19.95 17.79 -17.83
#